data_AF-A0AAP0RSN0-F1
#
_entry.id   AF-A0AAP0RSN0-F1
#
_cell.length_a   1.000
_cell.length_b   1.000
_cell.length_c   1.000
_cell.angle_alpha   90.00
_cell.angle_beta   90.00
_cell.angle_gamma   90.00
#
_symmetry.space_group_name_H-M   'P 1'
#
loop_
_entity.id
_entity.type
_entity.pdbx_description
1 polymer ?
#
loop_
_entity_poly.entity_id
_entity_poly.type
_entity_poly.pdbx_seq_one_letter_code
_entity_poly.pdbx_strand_id
1 'polypeptide(L)'
;MQNIVNDQAIHMYEEMVKFHIISLHKLQSCGGSPNISSAHYLNMEQLTKALTSLYNLYEANRNSNSMYENEAEFHSFYVLLHLGSISQPTVESLSLWFRRVPSPIIKSKEMCFARRVLRFFRIGNYKRFFCTTAAEASYLQYCIIEPSINEVRALAVSSVNYGGYKLHPYPLVHLSKLLMMKESEVESFCKACGLETCTDEVGNKFLPTKQASFCRPKEGFQNYAFLGLEQYERQATL
;
A
#
# COMPACT_ATOMS: atom_id res chain seq x y z
N MET A 1 31.98 -3.60 -14.58
CA MET A 1 31.47 -3.07 -13.31
C MET A 1 32.63 -2.97 -12.34
N GLN A 2 32.89 -1.79 -11.78
CA GLN A 2 33.87 -1.62 -10.71
C GLN A 2 33.28 -2.27 -9.46
N ASN A 3 33.94 -3.26 -8.87
CA ASN A 3 33.45 -4.03 -7.71
C ASN A 3 33.52 -3.17 -6.42
N ILE A 4 32.86 -2.02 -6.41
CA ILE A 4 32.87 -1.04 -5.33
C ILE A 4 31.84 -1.45 -4.30
N VAL A 5 32.32 -1.94 -3.16
CA VAL A 5 31.53 -2.38 -2.01
C VAL A 5 31.90 -1.49 -0.83
N ASN A 6 31.44 -0.23 -0.81
CA ASN A 6 31.71 0.71 0.28
C ASN A 6 30.43 1.44 0.72
N ASP A 7 30.49 2.18 1.82
CA ASP A 7 29.33 2.89 2.38
C ASP A 7 28.73 3.91 1.39
N GLN A 8 29.55 4.48 0.51
CA GLN A 8 29.07 5.38 -0.55
C GLN A 8 28.17 4.63 -1.55
N ALA A 9 28.52 3.41 -1.95
CA ALA A 9 27.69 2.59 -2.81
C ALA A 9 26.35 2.25 -2.14
N ILE A 10 26.38 1.88 -0.85
CA ILE A 10 25.17 1.63 -0.06
C ILE A 10 24.25 2.86 -0.09
N HIS A 11 24.77 4.03 0.26
CA HIS A 11 23.99 5.27 0.26
C HIS A 11 23.39 5.60 -1.12
N MET A 12 24.14 5.41 -2.20
CA MET A 12 23.62 5.60 -3.56
C MET A 12 22.44 4.67 -3.87
N TYR A 13 22.52 3.39 -3.49
CA TYR A 13 21.43 2.45 -3.70
C TYR A 13 20.21 2.73 -2.81
N GLU A 14 20.41 3.21 -1.58
CA GLU A 14 19.33 3.70 -0.74
C GLU A 14 18.57 4.85 -1.44
N GLU A 15 19.27 5.84 -1.98
CA GLU A 15 18.67 6.96 -2.71
C GLU A 15 17.97 6.50 -4.01
N MET A 16 18.54 5.54 -4.74
CA MET A 16 17.90 4.95 -5.92
C MET A 16 16.57 4.26 -5.57
N VAL A 17 16.54 3.50 -4.47
CA VAL A 17 15.32 2.85 -4.00
C VAL A 17 14.27 3.89 -3.59
N LYS A 18 14.66 4.93 -2.83
CA LYS A 18 13.75 6.03 -2.46
C LYS A 18 13.16 6.71 -3.70
N PHE A 19 14.01 7.01 -4.69
CA PHE A 19 13.57 7.58 -5.96
C PHE A 19 12.51 6.72 -6.64
N HIS A 20 12.74 5.41 -6.75
CA HIS A 20 11.79 4.50 -7.40
C HIS A 20 10.47 4.35 -6.62
N ILE A 21 10.50 4.34 -5.30
CA ILE A 21 9.29 4.31 -4.45
C ILE A 21 8.46 5.59 -4.65
N ILE A 22 9.10 6.76 -4.60
CA ILE A 22 8.42 8.05 -4.81
C ILE A 22 7.87 8.14 -6.23
N SER A 23 8.65 7.69 -7.22
CA SER A 23 8.22 7.64 -8.62
C SER A 23 7.02 6.73 -8.82
N LEU A 24 6.96 5.59 -8.12
CA LEU A 24 5.81 4.67 -8.16
C LEU A 24 4.53 5.39 -7.73
N HIS A 25 4.58 6.09 -6.60
CA HIS A 25 3.45 6.84 -6.06
C HIS A 25 3.04 8.01 -6.98
N LYS A 26 4.00 8.75 -7.54
CA LYS A 26 3.72 9.85 -8.49
C LYS A 26 3.10 9.34 -9.79
N LEU A 27 3.60 8.24 -10.36
CA LEU A 27 3.10 7.68 -11.62
C LEU A 27 1.63 7.26 -11.53
N GLN A 28 1.17 6.80 -10.36
CA GLN A 28 -0.23 6.43 -10.16
C GLN A 28 -1.17 7.63 -10.13
N SER A 29 -0.67 8.79 -9.73
CA SER A 29 -1.42 10.04 -9.81
C SER A 29 -1.62 10.55 -11.25
N CYS A 30 -0.86 10.03 -12.22
CA CYS A 30 -0.86 10.53 -13.60
C CYS A 30 -1.86 9.84 -14.55
N GLY A 31 -2.68 8.88 -14.08
CA GLY A 31 -3.75 8.26 -14.87
C GLY A 31 -3.29 7.17 -15.88
N GLY A 32 -4.26 6.41 -16.40
CA GLY A 32 -4.04 5.13 -17.09
C GLY A 32 -3.62 5.17 -18.56
N SER A 33 -2.76 6.10 -18.99
CA SER A 33 -2.26 6.06 -20.38
C SER A 33 -1.34 4.85 -20.61
N PRO A 34 -1.27 4.27 -21.84
CA PRO A 34 -0.39 3.14 -22.14
C PRO A 34 1.11 3.41 -21.89
N ASN A 35 1.53 4.67 -21.97
CA ASN A 35 2.91 5.08 -21.66
C ASN A 35 3.19 5.07 -20.15
N ILE A 36 2.15 5.27 -19.33
CA ILE A 36 2.27 5.27 -17.87
C ILE A 36 2.30 3.84 -17.34
N SER A 37 1.57 2.90 -17.95
CA SER A 37 1.62 1.49 -17.56
C SER A 37 2.99 0.87 -17.84
N SER A 38 3.64 1.20 -18.96
CA SER A 38 5.00 0.75 -19.26
C SER A 38 6.04 1.39 -18.34
N ALA A 39 5.92 2.70 -18.05
CA ALA A 39 6.78 3.37 -17.08
C ALA A 39 6.63 2.79 -15.66
N HIS A 40 5.42 2.47 -15.23
CA HIS A 40 5.14 1.83 -13.95
C HIS A 40 5.79 0.44 -13.86
N TYR A 41 5.65 -0.38 -14.91
CA TYR A 41 6.28 -1.69 -14.99
C TYR A 41 7.80 -1.61 -14.89
N LEU A 42 8.42 -0.74 -15.70
CA LEU A 42 9.88 -0.54 -15.69
C LEU A 42 10.37 -0.02 -14.34
N ASN A 43 9.65 0.93 -13.73
CA ASN A 43 10.00 1.46 -12.41
C ASN A 43 9.98 0.36 -11.33
N MET A 44 8.96 -0.50 -11.35
CA MET A 44 8.86 -1.64 -10.42
C MET A 44 9.99 -2.67 -10.63
N GLU A 45 10.36 -2.94 -11.87
CA GLU A 45 11.47 -3.82 -12.19
C GLU A 45 12.80 -3.26 -11.66
N GLN A 46 13.06 -1.95 -11.88
CA GLN A 46 14.27 -1.30 -11.39
C GLN A 46 14.29 -1.17 -9.86
N LEU A 47 13.15 -0.90 -9.21
CA LEU A 47 13.02 -0.93 -7.76
C LEU A 47 13.45 -2.28 -7.18
N THR A 48 12.94 -3.37 -7.75
CA THR A 48 13.24 -4.73 -7.28
C THR A 48 14.72 -5.08 -7.46
N LYS A 49 15.32 -4.66 -8.59
CA LYS A 49 16.76 -4.82 -8.85
C LYS A 49 17.60 -4.00 -7.87
N ALA A 50 17.25 -2.73 -7.65
CA ALA A 50 17.94 -1.84 -6.73
C ALA A 50 17.90 -2.38 -5.28
N LEU A 51 16.74 -2.86 -4.81
CA LEU A 51 16.62 -3.51 -3.51
C LEU A 51 17.51 -4.77 -3.41
N THR A 52 17.52 -5.60 -4.45
CA THR A 52 18.36 -6.82 -4.47
C THR A 52 19.85 -6.47 -4.38
N SER A 53 20.30 -5.48 -5.16
CA SER A 53 21.68 -4.98 -5.09
C SER A 53 22.01 -4.38 -3.73
N LEU A 54 21.09 -3.62 -3.14
CA LEU A 54 21.26 -3.04 -1.81
C LEU A 54 21.43 -4.11 -0.73
N TYR A 55 20.64 -5.18 -0.77
CA TYR A 55 20.78 -6.31 0.18
C TYR A 55 22.13 -7.00 0.06
N ASN A 56 22.61 -7.24 -1.16
CA ASN A 56 23.93 -7.82 -1.40
C ASN A 56 25.05 -6.89 -0.86
N LEU A 57 24.89 -5.57 -0.98
CA LEU A 57 25.84 -4.61 -0.43
C LEU A 57 25.84 -4.61 1.10
N TYR A 58 24.67 -4.66 1.74
CA TYR A 58 24.59 -4.80 3.20
C TYR A 58 25.26 -6.09 3.68
N GLU A 59 25.06 -7.20 2.99
CA GLU A 59 25.67 -8.48 3.33
C GLU A 59 27.19 -8.44 3.14
N ALA A 60 27.68 -7.92 2.01
CA ALA A 60 29.10 -7.87 1.68
C ALA A 60 29.92 -6.95 2.61
N ASN A 61 29.31 -5.92 3.18
CA ASN A 61 29.99 -4.95 4.07
C ASN A 61 29.76 -5.24 5.56
N ARG A 62 29.12 -6.36 5.89
CA ARG A 62 28.77 -6.71 7.27
C ARG A 62 30.02 -7.15 8.05
N ASN A 63 30.65 -6.21 8.75
CA ASN A 63 31.93 -6.48 9.42
C ASN A 63 31.82 -6.95 10.89
N SER A 64 30.71 -6.74 11.61
CA SER A 64 30.58 -7.24 13.00
C SER A 64 29.20 -7.02 13.64
N ASN A 65 28.17 -7.82 13.34
CA ASN A 65 26.82 -7.74 13.96
C ASN A 65 26.12 -6.35 13.98
N SER A 66 26.74 -5.29 13.48
CA SER A 66 26.20 -3.95 13.36
C SER A 66 25.27 -3.94 12.15
N MET A 67 24.04 -3.50 12.39
CA MET A 67 23.05 -3.29 11.34
C MET A 67 23.22 -1.87 10.80
N TYR A 68 23.06 -1.71 9.48
CA TYR A 68 22.91 -0.36 8.95
C TYR A 68 21.59 0.24 9.43
N GLU A 69 21.59 1.53 9.73
CA GLU A 69 20.45 2.24 10.35
C GLU A 69 19.14 2.01 9.58
N ASN A 70 19.19 2.08 8.25
CA ASN A 70 18.01 1.98 7.40
C ASN A 70 17.72 0.55 6.91
N GLU A 71 18.63 -0.41 7.12
CA GLU A 71 18.57 -1.75 6.52
C GLU A 71 17.23 -2.44 6.77
N ALA A 72 16.71 -2.28 7.99
CA ALA A 72 15.41 -2.78 8.39
C ALA A 72 14.24 -2.19 7.58
N GLU A 73 14.25 -0.88 7.35
CA GLU A 73 13.22 -0.18 6.56
C GLU A 73 13.25 -0.66 5.10
N PHE A 74 14.44 -0.73 4.51
CA PHE A 74 14.60 -1.20 3.14
C PHE A 74 14.13 -2.64 2.94
N HIS A 75 14.44 -3.54 3.88
CA HIS A 75 13.90 -4.91 3.85
C HIS A 75 12.38 -4.95 4.00
N SER A 76 11.79 -4.03 4.77
CA SER A 76 10.34 -3.94 4.94
C SER A 76 9.63 -3.63 3.62
N PHE A 77 10.24 -2.85 2.72
CA PHE A 77 9.69 -2.51 1.41
C PHE A 77 9.45 -3.76 0.56
N TYR A 78 10.38 -4.71 0.55
CA TYR A 78 10.19 -5.96 -0.21
C TYR A 78 8.96 -6.73 0.24
N VAL A 79 8.66 -6.76 1.55
CA VAL A 79 7.43 -7.39 2.07
C VAL A 79 6.19 -6.63 1.61
N LEU A 80 6.21 -5.29 1.63
CA LEU A 80 5.08 -4.45 1.20
C LEU A 80 4.83 -4.51 -0.31
N LEU A 81 5.86 -4.73 -1.14
CA LEU A 81 5.70 -4.92 -2.59
C LEU A 81 4.88 -6.17 -2.96
N HIS A 82 4.56 -7.04 -2.01
CA HIS A 82 3.67 -8.19 -2.18
C HIS A 82 2.20 -7.89 -1.86
N LEU A 83 1.83 -6.62 -1.71
CA LEU A 83 0.44 -6.17 -1.57
C LEU A 83 -0.24 -6.01 -2.93
N GLY A 84 -1.50 -6.42 -3.01
CA GLY A 84 -2.42 -6.11 -4.11
C GLY A 84 -1.91 -6.38 -5.52
N SER A 85 -2.40 -5.59 -6.47
CA SER A 85 -2.01 -5.62 -7.88
C SER A 85 -0.59 -5.12 -8.17
N ILE A 86 0.10 -4.60 -7.15
CA ILE A 86 1.50 -4.17 -7.23
C ILE A 86 2.43 -5.39 -7.30
N SER A 87 1.98 -6.56 -6.82
CA SER A 87 2.82 -7.76 -6.81
C SER A 87 3.14 -8.20 -8.25
N GLN A 88 4.36 -7.90 -8.70
CA GLN A 88 4.92 -8.59 -9.86
C GLN A 88 5.19 -10.06 -9.49
N PRO A 89 5.28 -10.96 -10.48
CA PRO A 89 5.81 -12.30 -10.24
C PRO A 89 7.24 -12.15 -9.72
N THR A 90 7.41 -12.19 -8.40
CA THR A 90 8.74 -12.16 -7.81
C THR A 90 9.44 -13.46 -8.20
N VAL A 91 10.73 -13.35 -8.52
CA VAL A 91 11.56 -14.50 -8.90
C VAL A 91 11.60 -15.55 -7.77
N GLU A 92 11.32 -15.13 -6.53
CA GLU A 92 11.28 -15.99 -5.37
C GLU A 92 10.07 -15.72 -4.45
N SER A 93 9.55 -16.77 -3.81
CA SER A 93 8.52 -16.65 -2.78
C SER A 93 9.03 -15.99 -1.50
N LEU A 94 8.19 -15.19 -0.83
CA LEU A 94 8.52 -14.57 0.46
C LEU A 94 9.02 -15.58 1.51
N SER A 95 8.48 -16.79 1.52
CA SER A 95 8.89 -17.84 2.46
C SER A 95 10.35 -18.26 2.29
N LEU A 96 10.87 -18.28 1.07
CA LEU A 96 12.27 -18.59 0.80
C LEU A 96 13.14 -17.37 1.10
N TRP A 97 12.70 -16.18 0.68
CA TRP A 97 13.41 -14.93 0.96
C TRP A 97 13.63 -14.72 2.46
N PHE A 98 12.60 -14.93 3.30
CA PHE A 98 12.67 -14.79 4.76
C PHE A 98 13.74 -15.68 5.42
N ARG A 99 14.12 -16.81 4.80
CA ARG A 99 15.16 -17.69 5.36
C ARG A 99 16.54 -17.04 5.35
N ARG A 100 16.76 -16.07 4.45
CA ARG A 100 18.04 -15.36 4.30
C ARG A 100 18.07 -14.04 5.06
N VAL A 101 16.93 -13.56 5.56
CA VAL A 101 16.86 -12.29 6.28
C VAL A 101 17.39 -12.45 7.71
N PRO A 102 18.38 -11.65 8.15
CA PRO A 102 18.87 -11.66 9.51
C PRO A 102 17.77 -11.51 10.59
N SER A 103 17.88 -12.29 11.66
CA SER A 103 16.92 -12.26 12.79
C SER A 103 16.69 -10.86 13.40
N PRO A 104 17.71 -10.00 13.56
CA PRO A 104 17.50 -8.64 14.05
C PRO A 104 16.62 -7.78 13.12
N ILE A 105 16.71 -7.94 11.79
CA ILE A 105 15.82 -7.28 10.82
C ILE A 105 14.41 -7.81 10.97
N ILE A 106 14.23 -9.13 11.08
CA ILE A 106 12.91 -9.74 11.26
C ILE A 106 12.19 -9.18 12.48
N LYS A 107 12.94 -8.86 13.54
CA LYS A 107 12.43 -8.33 14.81
C LYS A 107 12.33 -6.80 14.85
N SER A 108 12.77 -6.09 13.81
CA SER A 108 12.69 -4.63 13.77
C SER A 108 11.24 -4.15 13.73
N LYS A 109 11.01 -2.88 14.12
CA LYS A 109 9.67 -2.28 14.08
C LYS A 109 9.13 -2.18 12.65
N GLU A 110 9.99 -1.83 11.70
CA GLU A 110 9.67 -1.64 10.27
C GLU A 110 9.24 -2.97 9.64
N MET A 111 9.98 -4.05 9.90
CA MET A 111 9.66 -5.37 9.39
C MET A 111 8.41 -5.95 10.08
N CYS A 112 8.27 -5.74 11.39
CA CYS A 112 7.06 -6.15 12.11
C CYS A 112 5.82 -5.43 11.58
N PHE A 113 5.91 -4.13 11.31
CA PHE A 113 4.87 -3.34 10.65
C PHE A 113 4.50 -3.96 9.29
N ALA A 114 5.48 -4.13 8.39
CA ALA A 114 5.23 -4.63 7.03
C ALA A 114 4.57 -6.01 7.03
N ARG A 115 5.01 -6.91 7.91
CA ARG A 115 4.41 -8.24 8.09
C ARG A 115 2.97 -8.17 8.60
N ARG A 116 2.66 -7.26 9.54
CA ARG A 116 1.29 -7.07 10.04
C ARG A 116 0.38 -6.55 8.93
N VAL A 117 0.81 -5.52 8.19
CA VAL A 117 0.07 -4.94 7.06
C VAL A 117 -0.21 -6.02 6.00
N LEU A 118 0.81 -6.76 5.57
CA LEU A 118 0.64 -7.85 4.60
C LEU A 118 -0.30 -8.95 5.10
N ARG A 119 -0.23 -9.30 6.39
CA ARG A 119 -1.16 -10.26 7.00
C ARG A 119 -2.59 -9.75 6.98
N PHE A 120 -2.83 -8.50 7.40
CA PHE A 120 -4.17 -7.92 7.41
C PHE A 120 -4.76 -7.81 6.01
N PHE A 121 -3.94 -7.45 5.02
CA PHE A 121 -4.33 -7.48 3.62
C PHE A 121 -4.79 -8.88 3.18
N ARG A 122 -3.96 -9.91 3.40
CA ARG A 122 -4.24 -11.29 2.97
C ARG A 122 -5.48 -11.92 3.60
N ILE A 123 -5.75 -11.61 4.88
CA ILE A 123 -6.94 -12.13 5.57
C ILE A 123 -8.18 -11.24 5.40
N GLY A 124 -8.07 -10.14 4.65
CA GLY A 124 -9.17 -9.20 4.44
C GLY A 124 -9.57 -8.37 5.66
N ASN A 125 -8.68 -8.17 6.63
CA ASN A 125 -8.94 -7.33 7.80
C ASN A 125 -8.68 -5.85 7.49
N TYR A 126 -9.58 -5.25 6.72
CA TYR A 126 -9.48 -3.86 6.25
C TYR A 126 -9.36 -2.85 7.40
N LYS A 127 -10.09 -3.03 8.52
CA LYS A 127 -10.01 -2.12 9.67
C LYS A 127 -8.60 -2.10 10.26
N ARG A 128 -8.01 -3.28 10.53
CA ARG A 128 -6.64 -3.35 11.07
C ARG A 128 -5.62 -2.89 10.04
N PHE A 129 -5.83 -3.17 8.75
CA PHE A 129 -4.97 -2.67 7.68
C PHE A 129 -4.91 -1.13 7.72
N PHE A 130 -6.05 -0.44 7.63
CA PHE A 130 -6.08 1.03 7.61
C PHE A 130 -5.54 1.65 8.90
N CYS A 131 -5.99 1.20 10.07
CA CYS A 131 -5.53 1.76 11.34
C CYS A 131 -4.02 1.55 11.56
N THR A 132 -3.47 0.41 11.16
CA THR A 132 -2.03 0.13 11.31
C THR A 132 -1.23 1.01 10.36
N THR A 133 -1.65 1.12 9.09
CA THR A 133 -1.00 2.02 8.11
C THR A 133 -1.01 3.47 8.59
N ALA A 134 -2.15 4.00 9.02
CA ALA A 134 -2.26 5.38 9.48
C ALA A 134 -1.41 5.69 10.72
N ALA A 135 -1.27 4.72 11.63
CA ALA A 135 -0.59 4.94 12.90
C ALA A 135 0.94 4.77 12.81
N GLU A 136 1.44 3.92 11.91
CA GLU A 136 2.82 3.43 11.98
C GLU A 136 3.62 3.54 10.68
N ALA A 137 2.97 3.78 9.53
CA ALA A 137 3.70 3.80 8.26
C ALA A 137 4.70 4.97 8.20
N SER A 138 5.93 4.69 7.79
CA SER A 138 6.82 5.74 7.29
C SER A 138 6.28 6.27 5.95
N TYR A 139 6.78 7.43 5.52
CA TYR A 139 6.39 8.01 4.23
C TYR A 139 6.63 7.04 3.07
N LEU A 140 7.81 6.43 3.01
CA LEU A 140 8.18 5.50 1.93
C LEU A 140 7.35 4.20 2.00
N GLN A 141 7.10 3.68 3.20
CA GLN A 141 6.20 2.54 3.36
C GLN A 141 4.78 2.88 2.90
N TYR A 142 4.28 4.08 3.23
CA TYR A 142 2.99 4.55 2.77
C TYR A 142 2.93 4.64 1.24
N CYS A 143 3.95 5.20 0.57
CA CYS A 143 4.01 5.24 -0.89
C CYS A 143 3.89 3.86 -1.56
N ILE A 144 4.38 2.79 -0.91
CA ILE A 144 4.22 1.41 -1.41
C ILE A 144 2.83 0.85 -1.11
N ILE A 145 2.23 1.21 0.03
CA ILE A 145 0.93 0.68 0.49
C ILE A 145 -0.25 1.35 -0.20
N GLU A 146 -0.15 2.66 -0.44
CA GLU A 146 -1.19 3.53 -1.00
C GLU A 146 -1.94 2.94 -2.22
N PRO A 147 -1.28 2.30 -3.21
CA PRO A 147 -1.97 1.76 -4.37
C PRO A 147 -2.94 0.62 -4.03
N SER A 148 -2.70 -0.08 -2.92
CA SER A 148 -3.56 -1.17 -2.45
C SER A 148 -4.75 -0.67 -1.61
N ILE A 149 -4.76 0.59 -1.17
CA ILE A 149 -5.79 1.12 -0.27
C ILE A 149 -7.17 1.02 -0.90
N ASN A 150 -7.32 1.41 -2.17
CA ASN A 150 -8.61 1.36 -2.86
C ASN A 150 -9.10 -0.08 -3.08
N GLU A 151 -8.20 -1.04 -3.28
CA GLU A 151 -8.57 -2.46 -3.31
C GLU A 151 -9.14 -2.91 -1.95
N VAL A 152 -8.48 -2.53 -0.85
CA VAL A 152 -8.95 -2.86 0.51
C VAL A 152 -10.26 -2.15 0.82
N ARG A 153 -10.46 -0.91 0.35
CA ARG A 153 -11.73 -0.17 0.48
C ARG A 153 -12.86 -0.88 -0.28
N ALA A 154 -12.59 -1.37 -1.49
CA ALA A 154 -13.56 -2.14 -2.27
C ALA A 154 -13.96 -3.44 -1.55
N LEU A 155 -12.99 -4.14 -0.96
CA LEU A 155 -13.26 -5.33 -0.14
C LEU A 155 -14.12 -4.99 1.09
N ALA A 156 -13.84 -3.89 1.78
CA ALA A 156 -14.61 -3.44 2.93
C ALA A 156 -16.06 -3.12 2.56
N VAL A 157 -16.27 -2.35 1.50
CA VAL A 157 -17.61 -2.01 0.98
C VAL A 157 -18.37 -3.26 0.54
N SER A 158 -17.71 -4.17 -0.17
CA SER A 158 -18.29 -5.46 -0.56
C SER A 158 -18.74 -6.27 0.67
N SER A 159 -17.90 -6.32 1.69
CA SER A 159 -18.17 -7.04 2.95
C SER A 159 -19.34 -6.42 3.70
N VAL A 160 -19.45 -5.09 3.76
CA VAL A 160 -20.58 -4.38 4.39
C VAL A 160 -21.87 -4.60 3.61
N ASN A 161 -21.83 -4.46 2.28
CA ASN A 161 -22.98 -4.70 1.42
C ASN A 161 -23.47 -6.16 1.55
N TYR A 162 -22.56 -7.13 1.56
CA TYR A 162 -22.91 -8.53 1.68
C TYR A 162 -23.34 -8.92 3.11
N GLY A 163 -22.66 -8.44 4.15
CA GLY A 163 -22.90 -8.84 5.54
C GLY A 163 -24.05 -8.09 6.22
N GLY A 164 -24.47 -6.94 5.69
CA GLY A 164 -25.48 -6.09 6.30
C GLY A 164 -26.88 -6.69 6.34
N TYR A 165 -27.70 -6.16 7.26
CA TYR A 165 -29.11 -6.52 7.38
C TYR A 165 -29.96 -5.60 6.50
N LYS A 166 -30.85 -6.16 5.66
CA LYS A 166 -31.63 -5.38 4.68
C LYS A 166 -32.46 -4.25 5.30
N LEU A 167 -33.00 -4.46 6.51
CA LEU A 167 -33.82 -3.47 7.20
C LEU A 167 -33.00 -2.43 7.96
N HIS A 168 -31.66 -2.56 7.97
CA HIS A 168 -30.77 -1.61 8.63
C HIS A 168 -29.67 -1.18 7.65
N PRO A 169 -29.98 -0.22 6.74
CA PRO A 169 -28.99 0.39 5.87
C PRO A 169 -27.79 0.91 6.66
N TYR A 170 -26.59 0.76 6.09
CA TYR A 170 -25.36 1.10 6.81
C TYR A 170 -25.10 2.61 6.73
N PRO A 171 -24.94 3.34 7.85
CA PRO A 171 -24.71 4.78 7.82
C PRO A 171 -23.40 5.14 7.10
N LEU A 172 -23.45 6.08 6.15
CA LEU A 172 -22.28 6.50 5.38
C LEU A 172 -21.22 7.18 6.25
N VAL A 173 -21.63 7.90 7.29
CA VAL A 173 -20.71 8.46 8.30
C VAL A 173 -19.88 7.39 9.02
N HIS A 174 -20.46 6.21 9.28
CA HIS A 174 -19.72 5.09 9.86
C HIS A 174 -18.78 4.46 8.84
N LEU A 175 -19.23 4.36 7.58
CA LEU A 175 -18.44 3.81 6.49
C LEU A 175 -17.24 4.72 6.17
N SER A 176 -17.43 6.04 6.19
CA SER A 176 -16.39 7.06 6.08
C SER A 176 -15.28 6.86 7.11
N LYS A 177 -15.65 6.70 8.39
CA LYS A 177 -14.68 6.41 9.46
C LYS A 177 -13.96 5.08 9.24
N LEU A 178 -14.69 4.06 8.78
CA LEU A 178 -14.12 2.73 8.52
C LEU A 178 -13.13 2.73 7.35
N LEU A 179 -13.42 3.47 6.28
CA LEU A 179 -12.63 3.53 5.05
C LEU A 179 -11.54 4.61 5.10
N MET A 180 -11.52 5.44 6.15
CA MET A 180 -10.64 6.59 6.30
C MET A 180 -10.71 7.50 5.07
N MET A 181 -11.95 7.89 4.71
CA MET A 181 -12.31 8.74 3.56
C MET A 181 -13.33 9.78 3.98
N LYS A 182 -13.43 10.91 3.27
CA LYS A 182 -14.52 11.86 3.49
C LYS A 182 -15.85 11.23 3.08
N GLU A 183 -16.93 11.59 3.77
CA GLU A 183 -18.26 11.03 3.47
C GLU A 183 -18.70 11.28 2.02
N SER A 184 -18.37 12.45 1.45
CA SER A 184 -18.62 12.77 0.03
C SER A 184 -17.84 11.88 -0.95
N GLU A 185 -16.64 11.43 -0.57
CA GLU A 185 -15.82 10.52 -1.37
C GLU A 185 -16.36 9.09 -1.29
N VAL A 186 -16.89 8.68 -0.13
CA VAL A 186 -17.50 7.36 0.06
C VAL A 186 -18.69 7.17 -0.87
N GLU A 187 -19.54 8.19 -1.03
CA GLU A 187 -20.68 8.13 -1.96
C GLU A 187 -20.22 7.89 -3.41
N SER A 188 -19.22 8.67 -3.86
CA SER A 188 -18.61 8.50 -5.18
C SER A 188 -17.96 7.11 -5.34
N PHE A 189 -17.29 6.62 -4.30
CA PHE A 189 -16.66 5.30 -4.28
C PHE A 189 -17.69 4.17 -4.35
N CYS A 190 -18.76 4.23 -3.57
CA CYS A 190 -19.87 3.27 -3.63
C CYS A 190 -20.49 3.23 -5.02
N LYS A 191 -20.74 4.40 -5.63
CA LYS A 191 -21.25 4.49 -7.01
C LYS A 191 -20.29 3.88 -8.03
N ALA A 192 -18.99 4.12 -7.90
CA ALA A 192 -17.98 3.48 -8.74
C ALA A 192 -17.99 1.94 -8.58
N CYS A 193 -18.28 1.45 -7.37
CA CYS A 193 -18.51 0.03 -7.10
C CYS A 193 -19.90 -0.50 -7.54
N GLY A 194 -20.69 0.28 -8.29
CA GLY A 194 -22.02 -0.11 -8.75
C GLY A 194 -23.09 -0.11 -7.65
N LEU A 195 -22.83 0.50 -6.50
CA LEU A 195 -23.76 0.59 -5.38
C LEU A 195 -24.46 1.94 -5.34
N GLU A 196 -25.75 1.91 -5.04
CA GLU A 196 -26.55 3.10 -4.79
C GLU A 196 -26.49 3.47 -3.31
N THR A 197 -26.57 4.77 -3.02
CA THR A 197 -26.70 5.29 -1.66
C THR A 197 -28.00 6.10 -1.58
N CYS A 198 -28.58 6.18 -0.39
CA CYS A 198 -29.83 6.89 -0.14
C CYS A 198 -29.60 8.00 0.89
N THR A 199 -30.44 9.03 0.83
CA THR A 199 -30.47 10.12 1.81
C THR A 199 -31.86 10.17 2.44
N ASP A 200 -31.94 10.30 3.76
CA ASP A 200 -33.23 10.50 4.45
C ASP A 200 -33.70 11.97 4.40
N GLU A 201 -34.88 12.24 4.94
CA GLU A 201 -35.47 13.58 4.99
C GLU A 201 -34.64 14.58 5.82
N VAL A 202 -33.79 14.09 6.71
CA VAL A 202 -32.92 14.88 7.59
C VAL A 202 -31.55 15.12 6.96
N GLY A 203 -31.26 14.50 5.80
CA GLY A 203 -30.00 14.61 5.09
C GLY A 203 -28.95 13.57 5.47
N ASN A 204 -29.27 12.58 6.32
CA ASN A 204 -28.35 11.50 6.64
C ASN A 204 -28.23 10.54 5.46
N LYS A 205 -27.00 10.12 5.15
CA LYS A 205 -26.72 9.21 4.04
C LYS A 205 -26.52 7.78 4.52
N PHE A 206 -27.01 6.83 3.73
CA PHE A 206 -26.93 5.40 4.03
C PHE A 206 -26.65 4.56 2.79
N LEU A 207 -26.00 3.42 3.00
CA LEU A 207 -25.80 2.38 2.01
C LEU A 207 -26.85 1.28 2.24
N PRO A 208 -27.87 1.15 1.38
CA PRO A 208 -28.68 -0.06 1.34
C PRO A 208 -27.79 -1.29 1.14
N THR A 209 -28.04 -2.35 1.90
CA THR A 209 -27.22 -3.56 1.85
C THR A 209 -27.89 -4.64 1.00
N LYS A 210 -27.13 -5.69 0.64
CA LYS A 210 -27.53 -6.78 -0.25
C LYS A 210 -27.84 -6.36 -1.69
N GLN A 211 -27.21 -5.29 -2.17
CA GLN A 211 -27.28 -4.90 -3.58
C GLN A 211 -26.47 -5.88 -4.44
N ALA A 212 -27.10 -6.47 -5.45
CA ALA A 212 -26.46 -7.44 -6.36
C ALA A 212 -25.55 -6.79 -7.41
N SER A 213 -25.63 -5.46 -7.55
CA SER A 213 -24.91 -4.66 -8.54
C SER A 213 -23.43 -4.40 -8.20
N PHE A 214 -22.95 -4.86 -7.03
CA PHE A 214 -21.56 -4.64 -6.63
C PHE A 214 -20.59 -5.13 -7.70
N CYS A 215 -19.67 -4.26 -8.11
CA CYS A 215 -18.58 -4.58 -9.01
C CYS A 215 -17.31 -3.82 -8.63
N ARG A 216 -16.16 -4.27 -9.13
CA ARG A 216 -14.93 -3.47 -9.10
C ARG A 216 -14.85 -2.69 -10.42
N PRO A 217 -14.54 -1.37 -10.41
CA PRO A 217 -14.39 -0.60 -11.63
C PRO A 217 -13.33 -1.19 -12.56
N LYS A 218 -13.64 -1.31 -13.86
CA LYS A 218 -12.68 -1.84 -14.85
C LYS A 218 -11.53 -0.87 -15.14
N GLU A 219 -11.81 0.44 -15.07
CA GLU A 219 -10.84 1.51 -15.33
C GLU A 219 -10.00 1.87 -14.10
N GLY A 220 -10.17 1.14 -12.99
CA GLY A 220 -9.55 1.47 -11.71
C GLY A 220 -10.36 2.49 -10.90
N PHE A 221 -9.85 2.81 -9.71
CA PHE A 221 -10.46 3.79 -8.82
C PHE A 221 -9.87 5.18 -9.04
N GLN A 222 -10.66 6.21 -8.75
CA GLN A 222 -10.13 7.57 -8.60
C GLN A 222 -9.18 7.63 -7.40
N ASN A 223 -8.35 8.68 -7.37
CA ASN A 223 -7.52 8.95 -6.20
C ASN A 223 -8.38 9.57 -5.10
N TYR A 224 -8.39 8.91 -3.95
CA TYR A 224 -9.11 9.36 -2.77
C TYR A 224 -8.13 9.52 -1.63
N ALA A 225 -8.17 10.67 -0.97
CA ALA A 225 -7.28 10.97 0.13
C ALA A 225 -7.37 9.89 1.22
N PHE A 226 -6.26 9.61 1.88
CA PHE A 226 -6.24 8.70 3.04
C PHE A 226 -6.20 9.53 4.32
N LEU A 227 -7.37 9.64 4.97
CA LEU A 227 -7.51 10.46 6.17
C LEU A 227 -6.55 9.98 7.27
N GLY A 228 -5.85 10.90 7.92
CA GLY A 228 -4.83 10.62 8.93
C GLY A 228 -3.40 10.55 8.40
N LEU A 229 -3.18 10.58 7.08
CA LEU A 229 -1.85 10.71 6.46
C LEU A 229 -1.78 11.87 5.44
N GLU A 230 -2.61 12.90 5.60
CA GLU A 230 -2.68 14.05 4.69
C GLU A 230 -1.33 14.80 4.58
N GLN A 231 -0.47 14.68 5.59
CA GLN A 231 0.89 15.23 5.59
C GLN A 231 1.78 14.60 4.50
N TYR A 232 1.56 13.33 4.15
CA TYR A 232 2.33 12.61 3.14
C TYR A 232 1.87 12.97 1.72
N GLU A 233 0.60 13.31 1.53
CA GLU A 233 0.08 13.80 0.24
C GLU A 233 0.72 15.13 -0.18
N ARG A 234 1.14 15.97 0.79
CA ARG A 234 1.85 17.24 0.54
C ARG A 234 3.32 17.06 0.19
N GLN A 235 3.96 15.98 0.65
CA GLN A 235 5.35 15.67 0.35
C GLN A 235 5.54 15.15 -1.09
N ALA A 236 4.47 14.62 -1.70
CA ALA A 236 4.48 14.18 -3.09
C ALA A 236 4.41 15.33 -4.11
N THR A 237 4.13 16.58 -3.68
CA THR A 237 3.94 17.75 -4.57
C THR A 237 5.20 18.60 -4.78
N LEU A 238 6.33 18.24 -4.16
CA LEU A 238 7.66 18.81 -4.39
C LEU A 238 8.46 17.92 -5.35
#